data_AF-A0A7J2SWB5-F1
#
_entry.id   AF-A0A7J2SWB5-F1
#
_cell.length_a   1.000
_cell.length_b   1.000
_cell.length_c   1.000
_cell.angle_alpha   90.00
_cell.angle_beta   90.00
_cell.angle_gamma   90.00
#
_symmetry.space_group_name_H-M   'P 1'
#
loop_
_entity.id
_entity.type
_entity.pdbx_description
1 polymer ?
#
loop_
_entity_poly.entity_id
_entity_poly.type
_entity_poly.pdbx_seq_one_letter_code
_entity_poly.pdbx_strand_id
1 'polypeptide(L)'
;MPWGSSPTTWRGTPLGSPGSRFSWRSCSGGGTLSRRRPERSRLRIYLDVLDAVEREGGRARITKVLSASGVPYDRFLRFLGELESRGLLLDSRDGDARYLEITAEGRKFLEELRRMDRFLRGFGLGIRRPSLPFLSKIYL
;
A
#
# COMPACT_ATOMS: atom_id res chain seq x y z
N MET A 1 19.38 51.56 -26.91
CA MET A 1 19.77 52.59 -25.93
C MET A 1 18.63 53.59 -25.79
N PRO A 2 18.21 54.03 -24.59
CA PRO A 2 18.36 53.42 -23.27
C PRO A 2 17.00 53.15 -22.56
N TRP A 3 17.00 52.12 -21.72
CA TRP A 3 16.04 51.89 -20.64
C TRP A 3 16.74 52.16 -19.31
N GLY A 4 15.97 52.61 -18.32
CA GLY A 4 16.26 52.52 -16.88
C GLY A 4 16.32 53.87 -16.17
N SER A 5 15.67 54.13 -15.04
CA SER A 5 14.89 53.27 -14.14
C SER A 5 14.14 54.15 -13.12
N SER A 6 12.93 53.71 -12.73
CA SER A 6 12.31 53.82 -11.38
C SER A 6 11.87 55.21 -10.83
N PRO A 7 11.06 55.28 -9.74
CA PRO A 7 10.10 54.31 -9.18
C PRO A 7 8.71 54.90 -8.81
N THR A 8 7.71 54.02 -8.79
CA THR A 8 6.74 53.79 -7.70
C THR A 8 6.14 55.01 -6.96
N THR A 9 4.85 55.29 -7.16
CA THR A 9 3.86 55.39 -6.06
C THR A 9 2.44 55.15 -6.61
N TRP A 10 1.81 54.06 -6.20
CA TRP A 10 0.40 53.80 -6.43
C TRP A 10 -0.43 54.59 -5.43
N ARG A 11 -1.24 55.54 -5.91
CA ARG A 11 -2.29 56.19 -5.12
C ARG A 11 -3.58 56.12 -5.93
N GLY A 12 -4.51 55.25 -5.51
CA GLY A 12 -5.79 55.11 -6.19
C GLY A 12 -6.62 53.96 -5.64
N THR A 13 -7.44 54.26 -4.63
CA THR A 13 -8.79 53.69 -4.44
C THR A 13 -9.67 54.82 -3.91
N PRO A 14 -11.01 54.77 -4.01
CA PRO A 14 -11.88 53.68 -4.47
C PRO A 14 -12.98 54.14 -5.46
N LEU A 15 -13.67 53.19 -6.10
CA LEU A 15 -15.15 53.15 -6.28
C LEU A 15 -15.50 52.13 -7.37
N GLY A 16 -16.14 51.02 -6.98
CA GLY A 16 -16.61 49.98 -7.90
C GLY A 16 -16.89 48.66 -7.20
N SER A 17 -18.16 48.46 -6.84
CA SER A 17 -18.89 47.33 -6.24
C SER A 17 -18.64 45.92 -6.86
N PRO A 18 -19.38 44.87 -6.46
CA PRO A 18 -19.29 44.08 -5.24
C PRO A 18 -19.06 42.59 -5.59
N GLY A 19 -17.95 41.99 -5.16
CA GLY A 19 -17.63 40.61 -5.54
C GLY A 19 -17.06 39.81 -4.39
N SER A 20 -17.85 38.85 -3.91
CA SER A 20 -17.41 37.66 -3.17
C SER A 20 -16.49 37.90 -1.96
N ARG A 21 -17.09 38.04 -0.78
CA ARG A 21 -16.44 37.61 0.47
C ARG A 21 -17.33 36.57 1.13
N PHE A 22 -17.31 35.37 0.56
CA PHE A 22 -17.77 34.16 1.24
C PHE A 22 -16.96 34.02 2.54
N SER A 23 -17.56 34.41 3.65
CA SER A 23 -17.01 34.21 4.98
C SER A 23 -17.22 32.75 5.40
N TRP A 24 -16.35 31.86 4.95
CA TRP A 24 -16.19 30.57 5.61
C TRP A 24 -15.31 30.79 6.84
N ARG A 25 -15.88 31.38 7.89
CA ARG A 25 -15.35 31.23 9.25
C ARG A 25 -16.38 30.52 10.11
N SER A 26 -15.84 29.52 10.79
CA SER A 26 -16.38 28.83 11.98
C SER A 26 -17.59 27.92 11.77
N CYS A 27 -17.31 26.66 11.45
CA CYS A 27 -17.73 25.50 12.25
C CYS A 27 -17.15 24.23 11.63
N SER A 28 -16.12 23.66 12.25
CA SER A 28 -16.00 22.21 12.45
C SER A 28 -14.68 21.89 13.13
N GLY A 29 -14.70 21.88 14.47
CA GLY A 29 -13.91 20.94 15.23
C GLY A 29 -14.41 19.52 14.92
N GLY A 30 -14.21 19.07 13.69
CA GLY A 30 -14.35 17.69 13.31
C GLY A 30 -13.06 17.01 13.69
N GLY A 31 -13.00 16.43 14.89
CA GLY A 31 -11.98 15.45 15.20
C GLY A 31 -11.97 14.46 14.05
N THR A 32 -10.89 14.44 13.28
CA THR A 32 -10.65 13.45 12.26
C THR A 32 -10.63 12.13 12.99
N LEU A 33 -11.78 11.45 13.04
CA LEU A 33 -11.84 10.01 13.17
C LEU A 33 -10.98 9.51 12.03
N SER A 34 -9.70 9.32 12.31
CA SER A 34 -8.75 8.60 11.50
C SER A 34 -9.54 7.42 11.00
N ARG A 35 -9.89 7.42 9.72
CA ARG A 35 -10.60 6.33 9.07
C ARG A 35 -9.57 5.21 9.00
N ARG A 36 -9.28 4.60 10.16
CA ARG A 36 -8.24 3.61 10.35
C ARG A 36 -8.61 2.52 9.39
N ARG A 37 -7.89 2.49 8.27
CA ARG A 37 -8.09 1.49 7.24
C ARG A 37 -7.97 0.15 7.97
N PRO A 38 -8.93 -0.78 7.82
CA PRO A 38 -8.92 -2.03 8.56
C PRO A 38 -7.53 -2.65 8.46
N GLU A 39 -6.89 -2.84 9.60
CA GLU A 39 -5.55 -3.36 9.65
C GLU A 39 -5.56 -4.75 8.98
N ARG A 40 -4.60 -4.99 8.08
CA ARG A 40 -4.52 -6.29 7.41
C ARG A 40 -4.24 -7.34 8.47
N SER A 41 -5.03 -8.41 8.48
CA SER A 41 -4.77 -9.54 9.37
C SER A 41 -3.42 -10.16 9.05
N ARG A 42 -2.74 -10.70 10.08
CA ARG A 42 -1.43 -11.36 9.91
C ARG A 42 -1.47 -12.47 8.87
N LEU A 43 -2.50 -13.31 8.91
CA LEU A 43 -2.71 -14.40 7.95
C LEU A 43 -2.80 -13.91 6.51
N ARG A 44 -3.41 -12.73 6.28
CA ARG A 44 -3.48 -12.14 4.96
C ARG A 44 -2.09 -11.72 4.46
N ILE A 45 -1.27 -11.15 5.33
CA ILE A 45 0.09 -10.74 4.97
C ILE A 45 0.94 -11.97 4.65
N TYR A 46 0.83 -13.06 5.43
CA TYR A 46 1.50 -14.32 5.10
C TYR A 46 1.08 -14.89 3.77
N LEU A 47 -0.23 -14.92 3.51
CA LEU A 47 -0.76 -15.36 2.23
C LEU A 47 -0.21 -14.50 1.09
N ASP A 48 -0.25 -13.16 1.21
CA ASP A 48 0.18 -12.26 0.15
C ASP A 48 1.70 -12.35 -0.11
N VAL A 49 2.53 -12.52 0.92
CA VAL A 49 3.98 -12.68 0.78
C VAL A 49 4.35 -14.01 0.14
N LEU A 50 3.82 -15.13 0.67
CA LEU A 50 4.12 -16.47 0.14
C LEU A 50 3.56 -16.64 -1.28
N ASP A 51 2.35 -16.12 -1.56
CA ASP A 51 1.75 -16.14 -2.90
C ASP A 51 2.57 -15.30 -3.89
N ALA A 52 3.15 -14.16 -3.46
CA ALA A 52 4.01 -13.35 -4.31
C ALA A 52 5.33 -14.08 -4.67
N VAL A 53 5.94 -14.80 -3.73
CA VAL A 53 7.14 -15.61 -4.00
C VAL A 53 6.83 -16.79 -4.92
N GLU A 54 5.73 -17.51 -4.66
CA GLU A 54 5.30 -18.66 -5.47
C GLU A 54 5.04 -18.27 -6.93
N ARG A 55 4.43 -17.09 -7.16
CA ARG A 55 4.12 -16.59 -8.52
C ARG A 55 5.34 -16.28 -9.37
N GLU A 56 6.48 -15.96 -8.76
CA GLU A 56 7.74 -15.74 -9.47
C GLU A 56 8.53 -17.06 -9.67
N GLY A 57 7.93 -18.22 -9.38
CA GLY A 57 8.56 -19.53 -9.56
C GLY A 57 9.29 -20.05 -8.32
N GLY A 58 9.00 -19.51 -7.14
CA GLY A 58 9.57 -19.97 -5.87
C GLY A 58 10.84 -19.24 -5.43
N ARG A 59 11.40 -18.37 -6.26
CA ARG A 59 12.51 -17.44 -5.92
C ARG A 59 12.16 -16.04 -6.41
N ALA A 60 12.09 -15.06 -5.51
CA ALA A 60 11.67 -13.70 -5.84
C ALA A 60 12.56 -12.64 -5.20
N ARG A 61 12.78 -11.52 -5.88
CA ARG A 61 13.50 -10.37 -5.28
C ARG A 61 12.69 -9.76 -4.14
N ILE A 62 13.34 -9.41 -3.03
CA ILE A 62 12.69 -8.76 -1.87
C ILE A 62 11.88 -7.52 -2.30
N THR A 63 12.44 -6.66 -3.16
CA THR A 63 11.77 -5.43 -3.61
C THR A 63 10.45 -5.70 -4.32
N LYS A 64 10.36 -6.79 -5.11
CA LYS A 64 9.12 -7.19 -5.79
C LYS A 64 8.09 -7.71 -4.80
N VAL A 65 8.51 -8.57 -3.87
CA VAL A 65 7.62 -9.14 -2.85
C VAL A 65 7.09 -8.05 -1.92
N LEU A 66 7.93 -7.11 -1.52
CA LEU A 66 7.54 -5.93 -0.75
C LEU A 66 6.46 -5.13 -1.49
N SER A 67 6.71 -4.82 -2.76
CA SER A 67 5.77 -4.06 -3.59
C SER A 67 4.42 -4.79 -3.74
N ALA A 68 4.44 -6.12 -3.88
CA ALA A 68 3.23 -6.95 -3.96
C ALA A 68 2.48 -7.08 -2.64
N SER A 69 3.21 -7.12 -1.50
CA SER A 69 2.64 -7.34 -0.17
C SER A 69 1.76 -6.19 0.30
N GLY A 70 1.98 -4.96 -0.20
CA GLY A 70 1.23 -3.76 0.18
C GLY A 70 1.27 -3.41 1.67
N VAL A 71 2.33 -3.83 2.36
CA VAL A 71 2.65 -3.44 3.74
C VAL A 71 3.87 -2.51 3.77
N PRO A 72 3.98 -1.61 4.77
CA PRO A 72 5.17 -0.78 4.92
C PRO A 72 6.41 -1.62 5.25
N TYR A 73 7.59 -1.10 4.87
CA TYR A 73 8.87 -1.80 4.95
C TYR A 73 9.19 -2.41 6.32
N ASP A 74 9.08 -1.63 7.39
CA ASP A 74 9.40 -2.11 8.75
C ASP A 74 8.52 -3.28 9.17
N ARG A 75 7.24 -3.23 8.79
CA ARG A 75 6.27 -4.28 9.09
C ARG A 75 6.55 -5.53 8.23
N PHE A 76 6.92 -5.33 6.98
CA PHE A 76 7.31 -6.42 6.09
C PHE A 76 8.51 -7.20 6.65
N LEU A 77 9.57 -6.51 7.07
CA LEU A 77 10.77 -7.14 7.64
C LEU A 77 10.45 -7.98 8.87
N ARG A 78 9.57 -7.49 9.74
CA ARG A 78 9.11 -8.28 10.89
C ARG A 78 8.45 -9.59 10.49
N PHE A 79 7.52 -9.54 9.55
CA PHE A 79 6.84 -10.75 9.08
C PHE A 79 7.76 -11.68 8.30
N LEU A 80 8.75 -11.13 7.60
CA LEU A 80 9.78 -11.93 6.95
C LEU A 80 10.58 -12.73 7.98
N GLY A 81 11.05 -12.09 9.05
CA GLY A 81 11.72 -12.79 10.15
C GLY A 81 10.82 -13.82 10.85
N GLU A 82 9.51 -13.55 10.97
CA GLU A 82 8.55 -14.54 11.49
C GLU A 82 8.37 -15.74 10.55
N LEU A 83 8.44 -15.57 9.23
CA LEU A 83 8.34 -16.66 8.25
C LEU A 83 9.65 -17.46 8.13
N GLU A 84 10.79 -16.79 8.20
CA GLU A 84 12.12 -17.41 8.22
C GLU A 84 12.35 -18.23 9.49
N SER A 85 12.00 -17.70 10.66
CA SER A 85 12.11 -18.44 11.94
C SER A 85 11.25 -19.70 11.99
N ARG A 86 10.18 -19.75 11.18
CA ARG A 86 9.32 -20.93 11.01
C ARG A 86 9.79 -21.86 9.89
N GLY A 87 10.86 -21.53 9.19
CA GLY A 87 11.39 -22.32 8.07
C GLY A 87 10.49 -22.30 6.83
N LEU A 88 9.63 -21.30 6.66
CA LEU A 88 8.72 -21.19 5.51
C LEU A 88 9.35 -20.44 4.33
N LEU A 89 10.33 -19.58 4.63
CA LEU A 89 11.12 -18.79 3.66
C LEU A 89 12.60 -18.87 4.00
N LEU A 90 13.44 -18.69 2.99
CA LEU A 90 14.89 -18.55 3.08
C LEU A 90 15.31 -17.22 2.43
N ASP A 91 16.12 -16.43 3.14
CA ASP A 91 16.82 -15.29 2.55
C ASP A 91 18.08 -15.79 1.85
N SER A 92 18.15 -15.57 0.54
CA SER A 92 19.24 -15.95 -0.34
C SER A 92 19.86 -14.68 -0.92
N ARG A 93 21.17 -14.52 -0.80
CA ARG A 93 21.89 -13.38 -1.37
C ARG A 93 22.61 -13.83 -2.63
N ASP A 94 22.34 -13.14 -3.73
CA ASP A 94 22.98 -13.36 -5.01
C ASP A 94 23.67 -12.05 -5.42
N GLY A 95 24.97 -11.97 -5.14
CA GLY A 95 25.74 -10.73 -5.24
C GLY A 95 25.18 -9.63 -4.32
N ASP A 96 24.77 -8.52 -4.93
CA ASP A 96 24.25 -7.34 -4.24
C ASP A 96 22.72 -7.36 -4.03
N ALA A 97 22.03 -8.33 -4.65
CA ALA A 97 20.58 -8.43 -4.59
C ALA A 97 20.13 -9.50 -3.58
N ARG A 98 19.09 -9.18 -2.81
CA ARG A 98 18.44 -10.11 -1.89
C ARG A 98 17.22 -10.79 -2.51
N TYR A 99 17.16 -12.10 -2.34
CA TYR A 99 16.12 -12.98 -2.86
C TYR A 99 15.46 -13.76 -1.72
N LEU A 100 14.17 -14.01 -1.90
CA LEU A 100 13.37 -14.87 -1.03
C LEU A 100 13.08 -16.16 -1.77
N GLU A 101 13.39 -17.28 -1.13
CA GLU A 101 13.11 -18.61 -1.63
C GLU A 101 12.10 -19.30 -0.73
N ILE A 102 11.07 -19.91 -1.32
CA ILE A 102 10.07 -20.67 -0.59
C ILE A 102 10.54 -22.10 -0.35
N THR A 103 10.44 -22.55 0.89
CA THR A 103 10.80 -23.92 1.28
C THR A 103 9.71 -24.92 0.88
N ALA A 104 10.00 -26.22 1.01
CA ALA A 104 8.98 -27.25 0.81
C ALA A 104 7.85 -27.13 1.84
N GLU A 105 8.21 -26.84 3.09
CA GLU A 105 7.30 -26.57 4.21
C GLU A 105 6.48 -25.30 3.95
N GLY A 106 7.11 -24.24 3.43
CA GLY A 106 6.45 -23.00 3.03
C GLY A 106 5.35 -23.24 1.97
N ARG A 107 5.64 -24.08 0.98
CA ARG A 107 4.67 -24.47 -0.06
C ARG A 107 3.49 -25.25 0.51
N LYS A 108 3.75 -26.26 1.35
CA LYS A 108 2.69 -27.01 2.05
C LYS A 108 1.80 -26.09 2.87
N PHE A 109 2.40 -25.19 3.66
CA PHE A 109 1.66 -24.21 4.45
C PHE A 109 0.83 -23.27 3.58
N LEU A 110 1.37 -22.78 2.46
CA LEU A 110 0.65 -21.94 1.51
C LEU A 110 -0.59 -22.66 0.93
N GLU A 111 -0.48 -23.94 0.61
CA GLU A 111 -1.60 -24.75 0.13
C GLU A 111 -2.70 -24.92 1.18
N GLU A 112 -2.34 -25.20 2.43
CA GLU A 112 -3.29 -25.27 3.54
C GLU A 112 -3.98 -23.92 3.76
N LEU A 113 -3.22 -22.83 3.73
CA LEU A 113 -3.74 -21.48 3.90
C LEU A 113 -4.72 -21.13 2.77
N ARG A 114 -4.43 -21.53 1.53
CA ARG A 114 -5.34 -21.40 0.39
C ARG A 114 -6.60 -22.26 0.55
N ARG A 115 -6.48 -23.48 1.09
CA ARG A 115 -7.63 -24.35 1.39
C ARG A 115 -8.54 -23.70 2.43
N MET A 116 -7.97 -23.13 3.49
CA MET A 116 -8.71 -22.38 4.51
C MET A 116 -9.37 -21.13 3.93
N ASP A 117 -8.68 -20.34 3.10
CA ASP A 117 -9.27 -19.16 2.45
C ASP A 117 -10.47 -19.55 1.57
N ARG A 118 -10.35 -20.62 0.77
CA ARG A 118 -11.47 -21.14 -0.04
C ARG A 118 -12.66 -21.57 0.82
N PHE A 119 -12.41 -22.26 1.92
CA PHE A 119 -13.44 -22.67 2.86
C PHE A 119 -14.15 -21.44 3.46
N LEU A 120 -13.40 -20.48 3.99
CA LEU A 120 -13.94 -19.26 4.60
C LEU A 120 -14.72 -18.39 3.61
N ARG A 121 -14.32 -18.37 2.33
CA ARG A 121 -15.09 -17.70 1.28
C ARG A 121 -16.49 -18.28 1.11
N GLY A 122 -16.66 -19.59 1.30
CA GLY A 122 -17.98 -20.23 1.31
C GLY A 122 -18.92 -19.68 2.38
N PHE A 123 -18.36 -19.13 3.47
CA PHE A 123 -19.10 -18.50 4.58
C PHE A 123 -19.14 -16.97 4.49
N GLY A 124 -18.59 -16.36 3.43
CA GLY A 124 -18.49 -14.89 3.31
C GLY A 124 -17.37 -14.25 4.15
N LEU A 125 -16.44 -15.04 4.70
CA LEU A 125 -15.38 -14.60 5.61
C LEU A 125 -13.97 -14.66 4.99
N GLY A 126 -13.85 -14.55 3.66
CA GLY A 126 -12.58 -14.70 2.94
C GLY A 126 -11.45 -13.81 3.49
N ILE A 127 -10.26 -14.39 3.66
CA ILE A 127 -9.04 -13.71 4.16
C ILE A 127 -8.55 -12.71 3.11
N ARG A 128 -8.54 -13.15 1.85
CA ARG A 128 -8.28 -12.27 0.71
C ARG A 128 -9.59 -11.55 0.38
N ARG A 129 -9.62 -10.21 0.54
CA ARG A 129 -10.69 -9.40 -0.07
C ARG A 129 -10.78 -9.79 -1.53
N PRO A 130 -11.98 -10.02 -2.10
CA PRO A 130 -12.10 -10.22 -3.53
C PRO A 130 -11.37 -9.06 -4.19
N SER A 131 -10.31 -9.38 -4.94
CA SER A 131 -9.81 -8.45 -5.93
C SER A 131 -11.02 -8.24 -6.84
N LEU A 132 -11.66 -7.07 -6.74
CA LEU A 132 -12.45 -6.60 -7.87
C LEU A 132 -11.55 -6.81 -9.09
N PRO A 133 -12.03 -7.50 -10.14
CA PRO A 133 -11.24 -7.76 -11.32
C PRO A 133 -10.59 -6.43 -11.69
N PHE A 134 -9.27 -6.45 -11.58
CA PHE A 134 -8.32 -5.38 -11.75
C PHE A 134 -8.89 -4.27 -12.65
N LEU A 135 -9.26 -3.11 -12.09
CA LEU A 135 -9.47 -1.78 -12.71
C LEU A 135 -9.42 -1.71 -14.27
N SER A 136 -10.17 -2.55 -14.98
CA SER A 136 -10.12 -2.66 -16.45
C SER A 136 -11.42 -2.20 -17.10
N LYS A 137 -12.28 -1.50 -16.34
CA LYS A 137 -13.57 -0.98 -16.83
C LYS A 137 -13.87 0.47 -16.44
N ILE A 138 -12.85 1.27 -16.08
CA ILE A 138 -13.01 2.73 -15.88
C ILE A 138 -12.22 3.54 -16.93
N TYR A 139 -11.51 2.87 -17.85
CA TYR A 139 -10.83 3.50 -18.99
C TYR A 139 -11.30 2.86 -20.32
N LEU A 140 -12.60 2.87 -20.56
CA LEU A 140 -13.21 2.58 -21.86
C LEU A 140 -14.26 3.64 -22.14
#